data_AF-A0A2D6BS12-F1
#
_entry.id   AF-A0A2D6BS12-F1
#
_cell.length_a   1.000
_cell.length_b   1.000
_cell.length_c   1.000
_cell.angle_alpha   90.00
_cell.angle_beta   90.00
_cell.angle_gamma   90.00
#
_symmetry.space_group_name_H-M   'P 1'
#
loop_
_entity.id
_entity.type
_entity.pdbx_description
1 polymer ?
#
loop_
_entity_poly.entity_id
_entity_poly.type
_entity_poly.pdbx_seq_one_letter_code
_entity_poly.pdbx_strand_id
1 'polypeptide(L)'
;MSDQATEFARGAGPLPRGRYRVVVLSPGDRHSCTDFRRLAAARDHADDAAAEWSEAPILAYVLDHDFEIVHRGRPYFAGQD
;
A
#
# COMPACT_ATOMS: atom_id res chain seq x y z
N MET A 1 7.51 3.93 -10.27
CA MET A 1 6.92 2.89 -9.40
C MET A 1 5.75 3.42 -8.57
N SER A 2 5.84 4.61 -7.96
CA SER A 2 4.70 5.25 -7.27
C SER A 2 3.46 5.44 -8.17
N ASP A 3 3.69 5.73 -9.45
CA ASP A 3 2.67 5.96 -10.47
C ASP A 3 1.71 4.77 -10.64
N GLN A 4 2.24 3.55 -10.74
CA GLN A 4 1.45 2.32 -10.90
C GLN A 4 0.50 2.07 -9.70
N ALA A 5 0.93 2.38 -8.48
CA ALA A 5 0.09 2.23 -7.30
C ALA A 5 -1.07 3.23 -7.31
N THR A 6 -0.80 4.47 -7.71
CA THR A 6 -1.83 5.52 -7.85
C THR A 6 -2.81 5.20 -8.98
N GLU A 7 -2.33 4.73 -10.13
CA GLU A 7 -3.18 4.31 -11.25
C GLU A 7 -4.10 3.14 -10.85
N PHE A 8 -3.54 2.11 -10.20
CA PHE A 8 -4.32 0.97 -9.72
C PHE A 8 -5.35 1.41 -8.67
N ALA A 9 -4.97 2.29 -7.73
CA ALA A 9 -5.89 2.84 -6.74
C ALA A 9 -7.05 3.60 -7.37
N ARG A 10 -6.78 4.42 -8.40
CA ARG A 10 -7.81 5.17 -9.15
C ARG A 10 -8.72 4.24 -9.95
N GLY A 11 -8.15 3.19 -10.54
CA GLY A 11 -8.90 2.16 -11.28
C GLY A 11 -9.90 1.39 -10.40
N ALA A 12 -9.60 1.23 -9.12
CA ALA A 12 -10.51 0.61 -8.14
C ALA A 12 -11.69 1.52 -7.70
N GLY A 13 -11.76 2.76 -8.21
CA GLY A 13 -12.87 3.68 -8.00
C GLY A 13 -12.60 4.75 -6.94
N PRO A 14 -13.54 5.69 -6.73
CA PRO A 14 -13.35 6.82 -5.83
C PRO A 14 -13.21 6.39 -4.37
N LEU A 15 -12.45 7.15 -3.59
CA LEU A 15 -12.25 6.92 -2.16
C LEU A 15 -12.92 8.04 -1.34
N PRO A 16 -13.82 7.71 -0.38
CA PRO A 16 -14.46 8.73 0.45
C PRO A 16 -13.46 9.52 1.29
N ARG A 17 -13.75 10.80 1.56
CA ARG A 17 -12.91 11.64 2.45
C ARG A 17 -12.72 10.97 3.82
N GLY A 18 -11.50 11.03 4.35
CA GLY A 18 -11.14 10.40 5.61
C GLY A 18 -10.99 8.88 5.55
N ARG A 19 -10.99 8.29 4.35
CA ARG A 19 -10.58 6.90 4.13
C ARG A 19 -9.21 6.83 3.48
N TYR A 20 -8.62 5.65 3.59
CA TYR A 20 -7.31 5.32 3.07
C TYR A 20 -7.41 4.05 2.25
N ARG A 21 -6.70 3.98 1.15
CA ARG A 21 -6.60 2.77 0.32
C ARG A 21 -5.19 2.25 0.40
N VAL A 22 -5.03 0.99 0.76
CA VAL A 22 -3.76 0.29 0.64
C VAL A 22 -3.72 -0.36 -0.72
N VAL A 23 -2.62 -0.19 -1.45
CA VAL A 23 -2.31 -0.91 -2.68
C VAL A 23 -1.07 -1.74 -2.45
N VAL A 24 -1.17 -3.03 -2.74
CA VAL A 24 -0.07 -3.98 -2.66
C VAL A 24 0.29 -4.39 -4.09
N LEU A 25 1.52 -4.09 -4.50
CA LEU A 25 2.09 -4.49 -5.78
C LEU A 25 3.04 -5.66 -5.55
N SER A 26 2.65 -6.82 -6.06
CA SER A 26 3.40 -8.07 -6.03
C SER A 26 3.81 -8.47 -7.45
N PRO A 27 4.92 -9.21 -7.63
CA PRO A 27 5.35 -9.65 -8.94
C PRO A 27 4.38 -10.69 -9.50
N GLY A 28 4.26 -10.72 -10.82
CA GLY A 28 3.32 -11.61 -11.51
C GLY A 28 1.87 -11.12 -11.44
N ASP A 29 1.65 -9.81 -11.46
CA ASP A 29 0.33 -9.16 -11.60
C ASP A 29 -0.69 -9.45 -10.48
N ARG A 30 -0.24 -9.97 -9.33
CA ARG A 30 -1.09 -10.14 -8.14
C ARG A 30 -1.23 -8.85 -7.35
N HIS A 31 -1.70 -7.79 -8.00
CA HIS A 31 -1.99 -6.52 -7.34
C HIS A 31 -3.29 -6.62 -6.54
N SER A 32 -3.32 -5.99 -5.36
CA SER A 32 -4.51 -5.92 -4.52
C SER A 32 -4.71 -4.52 -3.98
N CYS A 33 -5.97 -4.16 -3.71
CA CYS A 33 -6.30 -2.95 -2.98
C CYS A 33 -7.31 -3.21 -1.87
N THR A 34 -7.21 -2.48 -0.77
CA THR A 34 -8.13 -2.60 0.37
C THR A 34 -8.34 -1.25 1.04
N ASP A 35 -9.59 -0.94 1.39
CA ASP A 35 -9.99 0.35 1.95
C ASP A 35 -10.10 0.30 3.47
N PHE A 36 -9.58 1.32 4.12
CA PHE A 36 -9.53 1.47 5.57
C PHE A 36 -10.15 2.79 6.01
N ARG A 37 -10.76 2.79 7.20
CA ARG A 37 -11.32 3.99 7.84
C ARG A 37 -10.32 4.74 8.72
N ARG A 38 -9.18 4.13 9.03
CA ARG A 38 -8.17 4.67 9.94
C ARG A 38 -6.80 4.51 9.31
N LEU A 39 -6.00 5.58 9.36
CA LEU A 39 -4.65 5.59 8.81
C LEU A 39 -3.76 4.56 9.50
N ALA A 40 -3.86 4.40 10.82
CA ALA A 40 -3.08 3.43 11.57
C ALA A 40 -3.27 2.00 11.02
N ALA A 41 -4.51 1.54 10.91
CA ALA A 41 -4.81 0.21 10.36
C ALA A 41 -4.34 0.03 8.91
N ALA A 42 -4.40 1.09 8.10
CA ALA A 42 -3.88 1.05 6.74
C ALA A 42 -2.34 0.94 6.70
N ARG A 43 -1.65 1.60 7.63
CA ARG A 43 -0.19 1.51 7.79
C ARG A 43 0.23 0.12 8.26
N ASP A 44 -0.40 -0.39 9.32
CA ASP A 44 -0.14 -1.74 9.84
C ASP A 44 -0.30 -2.79 8.72
N HIS A 45 -1.37 -2.69 7.92
CA HIS A 45 -1.58 -3.59 6.79
C HIS A 45 -0.54 -3.44 5.68
N ALA A 46 -0.14 -2.21 5.34
CA ALA A 46 0.89 -1.97 4.34
C ALA A 46 2.27 -2.46 4.79
N ASP A 47 2.60 -2.30 6.07
CA ASP A 47 3.86 -2.78 6.65
C ASP A 47 3.88 -4.32 6.71
N ASP A 48 2.78 -4.95 7.10
CA ASP A 48 2.59 -6.41 7.08
C ASP A 48 2.76 -6.98 5.66
N ALA A 49 2.06 -6.40 4.68
CA ALA A 49 2.18 -6.80 3.27
C ALA A 49 3.60 -6.60 2.72
N ALA A 50 4.28 -5.53 3.10
CA ALA A 50 5.67 -5.29 2.70
C ALA A 50 6.66 -6.25 3.38
N ALA A 51 6.30 -6.81 4.55
CA ALA A 51 7.11 -7.74 5.31
C ALA A 51 6.95 -9.20 4.87
N GLU A 52 5.89 -9.54 4.14
CA GLU A 52 5.59 -10.89 3.64
C GLU A 52 6.56 -11.43 2.57
N TRP A 53 7.84 -11.01 2.55
CA TRP A 53 8.73 -11.44 1.48
C TRP A 53 10.16 -11.91 1.77
N SER A 54 10.54 -12.88 0.92
CA SER A 54 11.78 -13.65 0.89
C SER A 54 12.52 -13.57 -0.46
N GLU A 55 11.92 -13.08 -1.57
CA GLU A 55 12.56 -13.16 -2.91
C GLU A 55 12.55 -11.90 -3.82
N ALA A 56 11.60 -10.92 -3.79
CA ALA A 56 11.69 -9.74 -4.70
C ALA A 56 10.92 -8.38 -4.41
N PRO A 57 11.31 -7.50 -3.47
CA PRO A 57 10.49 -6.44 -2.76
C PRO A 57 8.98 -6.15 -3.07
N ILE A 58 8.07 -6.36 -2.09
CA ILE A 58 6.59 -6.19 -2.21
C ILE A 58 6.42 -4.71 -1.91
N LEU A 59 5.80 -4.01 -2.85
CA LEU A 59 5.59 -2.58 -2.69
C LEU A 59 4.18 -2.35 -2.22
N ALA A 60 4.04 -2.02 -0.93
CA ALA A 60 2.78 -1.59 -0.35
C ALA A 60 2.76 -0.07 -0.17
N TYR A 61 1.66 0.56 -0.55
CA TYR A 61 1.45 2.00 -0.44
C TYR A 61 0.10 2.29 0.19
N VAL A 62 0.05 3.30 1.06
CA VAL A 62 -1.20 3.85 1.58
C VAL A 62 -1.46 5.16 0.87
N LEU A 63 -2.64 5.28 0.27
CA LEU A 63 -3.11 6.47 -0.40
C LEU A 63 -4.30 7.07 0.38
N ASP A 64 -4.43 8.39 0.41
CA ASP A 64 -5.64 9.04 0.92
C ASP A 64 -6.70 9.25 -0.20
N HIS A 65 -7.80 9.93 0.13
CA HIS A 65 -8.91 10.23 -0.78
C HIS A 65 -8.54 10.99 -2.06
N ASP A 66 -7.48 11.79 -2.06
CA ASP A 66 -6.94 12.47 -3.23
C ASP A 66 -5.95 11.58 -4.02
N PHE A 67 -5.79 10.32 -3.60
CA PHE A 67 -4.80 9.35 -4.10
C PHE A 67 -3.35 9.82 -3.95
N GLU A 68 -3.08 10.68 -2.97
CA GLU A 68 -1.73 11.01 -2.55
C GLU A 68 -1.17 9.90 -1.66
N ILE A 69 0.10 9.53 -1.89
CA ILE A 69 0.77 8.51 -1.08
C ILE A 69 1.13 9.12 0.27
N VAL A 70 0.47 8.64 1.33
CA VAL A 70 0.67 9.11 2.71
C VAL A 70 1.52 8.16 3.56
N HIS A 71 1.78 6.94 3.06
CA HIS A 71 2.70 5.98 3.67
C HIS A 71 3.21 4.97 2.63
N ARG A 72 4.43 4.49 2.84
CA ARG A 72 5.00 3.36 2.11
C ARG A 72 5.32 2.26 3.12
N GLY A 73 4.82 1.07 2.87
CA GLY A 73 5.07 -0.12 3.66
C GLY A 73 6.57 -0.35 3.84
N ARG A 74 6.99 -0.62 5.08
CA ARG A 74 8.39 -0.85 5.43
C ARG A 74 8.59 -2.34 5.70
N PRO A 75 9.46 -3.03 4.94
CA PRO A 75 9.82 -4.39 5.29
C PRO A 75 10.54 -4.40 6.65
N TYR A 76 10.22 -5.36 7.51
CA TYR A 76 10.76 -5.48 8.87
C TYR A 76 12.30 -5.61 8.95
N PHE A 77 13.00 -5.77 7.82
CA PHE A 77 14.46 -5.94 7.77
C PHE A 77 15.28 -4.65 7.66
N ALA A 78 14.67 -3.46 7.67
CA ALA A 78 15.40 -2.20 7.74
C ALA A 78 15.68 -1.79 9.21
N GLY A 79 16.44 -2.59 9.95
CA GLY A 79 16.74 -2.29 11.36
C GLY A 79 17.36 -3.40 12.19
N GLN A 80 18.35 -4.10 11.67
CA GLN A 80 19.31 -4.86 12.48
C GLN A 80 20.71 -4.46 12.00
N ASP A 81 21.27 -3.43 12.62
CA ASP A 81 22.73 -3.20 12.68
C ASP A 81 23.30 -4.12 13.76
#